data_AF-A0A963TFS5-F1
#
_entry.id   AF-A0A963TFS5-F1
#
_cell.length_a   1.000
_cell.length_b   1.000
_cell.length_c   1.000
_cell.angle_alpha   90.00
_cell.angle_beta   90.00
_cell.angle_gamma   90.00
#
_symmetry.space_group_name_H-M   'P 1'
#
loop_
_entity.id
_entity.type
_entity.pdbx_description
1 polymer ?
#
loop_
_entity_poly.entity_id
_entity_poly.type
_entity_poly.pdbx_seq_one_letter_code
_entity_poly.pdbx_strand_id
1 'polypeptide(L)'
;MPLPSIRVLLLIAMTLGPWAFNGTAQARELGDRIPLGKALTGEACHARFIRLIKKSGQQFWDIHCAGWETPSARLTTFKSSWDGLRIILHGGAYGRVKRRSQCQAPERTEILDGIGAQVQDCVLRSGGWRSFALVASVDRHAYLADGLPTTAPLAERLIGVLSGRLAEGAGDEGTMSVAIHRIEAFVEANGRLASSDEAMLYRQLFDLCVKQNNVNSYGASNKSCREALAVQEGVLGPGHPATADALSLIALNETRLGHLDDAAILFDKAQALFDRRGYQSDEYARHLTYRSTLALEREEPEKALDLAQQSVLHWRQSGRETGGLAHALSFKSDVLRSLKRYDEALRTAEDALRIHTQTLGSHSAWATFGQLRVARALIGLGRHDEAIKTLNDSLETTRILFGTGPRLGILYGVLGRAHLEKGDARAAFQAYSRAMAIAEENREYRAALDPARLDRPFEAGLRLAQQAPAEAQAVHDALFRFAQLPQGATVARTIRRMTARMASDTPAIGDLVRRLQDAERERLDRGARLGRALSQPEKDRDPAAEAALRADIDRADARYGALEQ
;
A
#
# COMPACT_ATOMS: atom_id res chain seq x y z
N MET A 1 49.12 2.61 83.18
CA MET A 1 49.34 1.18 83.52
C MET A 1 48.02 0.44 83.30
N PRO A 2 47.94 -0.75 82.67
CA PRO A 2 48.95 -1.58 82.00
C PRO A 2 48.67 -1.78 80.48
N LEU A 3 49.41 -2.74 79.91
CA LEU A 3 49.93 -2.96 78.55
C LEU A 3 48.98 -3.67 77.53
N PRO A 4 49.40 -3.80 76.24
CA PRO A 4 48.57 -4.04 75.06
C PRO A 4 48.65 -5.48 74.51
N SER A 5 47.77 -5.81 73.55
CA SER A 5 47.85 -7.02 72.73
C SER A 5 48.14 -6.67 71.28
N ILE A 6 49.38 -6.96 70.88
CA ILE A 6 49.92 -6.86 69.52
C ILE A 6 49.31 -7.96 68.64
N ARG A 7 48.82 -7.62 67.44
CA ARG A 7 49.04 -8.46 66.26
C ARG A 7 49.40 -7.59 65.05
N VAL A 8 50.65 -7.82 64.66
CA VAL A 8 51.38 -7.36 63.48
C VAL A 8 50.59 -7.63 62.20
N LEU A 9 50.51 -6.63 61.31
CA LEU A 9 50.33 -6.87 59.88
C LEU A 9 51.19 -5.88 59.10
N LEU A 10 52.17 -6.46 58.40
CA LEU A 10 53.13 -5.81 57.53
C LEU A 10 52.44 -5.09 56.36
N LEU A 11 52.87 -3.85 56.15
CA LEU A 11 52.78 -3.10 54.89
C LEU A 11 53.55 -3.82 53.78
N ILE A 12 52.94 -3.99 52.60
CA ILE A 12 53.60 -3.70 51.30
C ILE A 12 52.56 -3.07 50.37
N ALA A 13 52.94 -1.92 49.83
CA ALA A 13 52.18 -1.07 48.93
C ALA A 13 52.07 -1.63 47.50
N MET A 14 50.94 -1.40 46.86
CA MET A 14 50.88 -1.17 45.41
C MET A 14 49.95 0.01 45.14
N THR A 15 50.54 1.06 44.60
CA THR A 15 49.90 2.24 44.03
C THR A 15 48.99 1.82 42.87
N LEU A 16 47.68 1.90 43.07
CA LEU A 16 46.71 1.99 41.99
C LEU A 16 46.01 3.35 42.10
N GLY A 17 46.48 4.31 41.30
CA GLY A 17 45.68 5.48 40.98
C GLY A 17 44.42 5.02 40.24
N PRO A 18 43.22 5.55 40.57
CA PRO A 18 42.01 5.16 39.89
C PRO A 18 42.06 5.68 38.45
N TRP A 19 42.27 4.76 37.50
CA TRP A 19 41.87 4.96 36.12
C TRP A 19 40.34 5.05 36.11
N ALA A 20 39.83 6.27 36.04
CA ALA A 20 38.42 6.53 35.76
C ALA A 20 38.11 6.04 34.33
N PHE A 21 37.49 4.87 34.25
CA PHE A 21 36.76 4.42 33.06
C PHE A 21 35.54 5.32 32.88
N ASN A 22 35.69 6.43 32.15
CA ASN A 22 34.55 7.19 31.63
C ASN A 22 34.17 6.62 30.25
N GLY A 23 33.14 5.77 30.25
CA GLY A 23 32.59 5.14 29.05
C GLY A 23 31.30 4.40 29.37
N THR A 24 30.37 5.05 30.08
CA THR A 24 29.02 4.54 30.24
C THR A 24 28.28 4.73 28.92
N ALA A 25 28.17 3.67 28.12
CA ALA A 25 27.10 3.58 27.13
C ALA A 25 25.79 3.66 27.90
N GLN A 26 25.14 4.82 27.88
CA GLN A 26 23.87 5.07 28.56
C GLN A 26 22.86 4.02 28.07
N ALA A 27 22.20 3.32 29.00
CA ALA A 27 21.20 2.32 28.65
C ALA A 27 20.05 3.04 27.93
N ARG A 28 19.87 2.77 26.63
CA ARG A 28 18.83 3.41 25.81
C ARG A 28 17.48 2.73 26.02
N GLU A 29 16.45 3.54 26.19
CA GLU A 29 15.05 3.11 26.29
C GLU A 29 14.33 3.18 24.94
N LEU A 30 13.32 2.33 24.76
CA LEU A 30 12.52 2.31 23.54
C LEU A 30 11.87 3.67 23.31
N GLY A 31 12.13 4.27 22.15
CA GLY A 31 11.62 5.60 21.81
C GLY A 31 12.59 6.75 22.07
N ASP A 32 13.75 6.50 22.69
CA ASP A 32 14.81 7.49 22.85
C ASP A 32 15.13 8.17 21.52
N ARG A 33 15.31 9.49 21.58
CA ARG A 33 15.57 10.34 20.41
C ARG A 33 16.97 10.93 20.46
N ILE A 34 17.67 10.87 19.34
CA ILE A 34 18.95 11.55 19.15
C ILE A 34 18.75 12.61 18.05
N PRO A 35 18.93 13.90 18.34
CA PRO A 35 18.90 14.94 17.31
C PRO A 35 20.05 14.72 16.34
N LEU A 36 19.75 14.68 15.04
CA LEU A 36 20.75 14.46 13.99
C LEU A 36 21.02 15.69 13.13
N GLY A 37 20.32 16.81 13.34
CA GLY A 37 20.47 18.01 12.51
C GLY A 37 19.56 17.97 11.28
N LYS A 38 20.05 18.43 10.13
CA LYS A 38 19.26 18.57 8.90
C LYS A 38 19.71 17.59 7.81
N ALA A 39 18.76 17.08 7.02
CA ALA A 39 19.05 16.39 5.78
C ALA A 39 19.65 17.35 4.73
N LEU A 40 20.20 16.81 3.63
CA LEU A 40 20.76 17.63 2.53
C LEU A 40 19.74 18.60 1.91
N THR A 41 18.45 18.31 2.05
CA THR A 41 17.31 19.15 1.62
C THR A 41 16.86 20.16 2.68
N GLY A 42 17.53 20.23 3.84
CA GLY A 42 17.25 21.18 4.92
C GLY A 42 16.23 20.73 5.97
N GLU A 43 15.59 19.57 5.78
CA GLU A 43 14.59 19.01 6.69
C GLU A 43 15.22 18.62 8.04
N ALA A 44 14.63 19.04 9.16
CA ALA A 44 15.10 18.64 10.48
C ALA A 44 14.81 17.16 10.76
N CYS A 45 15.79 16.46 11.32
CA CYS A 45 15.73 15.01 11.51
C CYS A 45 16.25 14.56 12.88
N HIS A 46 15.73 13.43 13.34
CA HIS A 46 16.18 12.74 14.55
C HIS A 46 16.20 11.23 14.35
N ALA A 47 17.10 10.55 15.05
CA ALA A 47 17.04 9.10 15.20
C ALA A 47 16.09 8.75 16.34
N ARG A 48 15.38 7.63 16.20
CA ARG A 48 14.55 7.02 17.24
C ARG A 48 14.98 5.58 17.46
N PHE A 49 15.18 5.19 18.72
CA PHE A 49 15.47 3.81 19.06
C PHE A 49 14.20 2.95 18.98
N ILE A 50 14.23 1.92 18.13
CA ILE A 50 13.04 1.11 17.82
C ILE A 50 13.04 -0.22 18.55
N ARG A 51 14.20 -0.89 18.63
CA ARG A 51 14.26 -2.24 19.22
C ARG A 51 15.69 -2.70 19.54
N LEU A 52 15.81 -3.50 20.60
CA LEU A 52 16.99 -4.33 20.90
C LEU A 52 16.66 -5.82 20.77
N ILE A 53 17.45 -6.58 20.00
CA ILE A 53 17.45 -8.05 20.09
C ILE A 53 18.51 -8.45 21.12
N LYS A 54 18.07 -8.72 22.36
CA LYS A 54 18.97 -9.01 23.49
C LYS A 54 19.98 -10.13 23.19
N LYS A 55 19.55 -11.20 22.51
CA LYS A 55 20.39 -12.38 22.20
C LYS A 55 21.59 -12.05 21.28
N SER A 56 21.39 -11.17 20.29
CA SER A 56 22.43 -10.82 19.32
C SER A 56 23.06 -9.45 19.59
N GLY A 57 22.52 -8.68 20.53
CA GLY A 57 22.90 -7.29 20.76
C GLY A 57 22.50 -6.34 19.62
N GLN A 58 21.67 -6.79 18.66
CA GLN A 58 21.31 -5.97 17.52
C GLN A 58 20.37 -4.84 17.91
N GLN A 59 20.72 -3.62 17.53
CA GLN A 59 19.87 -2.44 17.73
C GLN A 59 19.26 -1.99 16.41
N PHE A 60 18.02 -1.53 16.46
CA PHE A 60 17.27 -1.00 15.32
C PHE A 60 16.94 0.46 15.60
N TRP A 61 17.31 1.31 14.66
CA TRP A 61 17.13 2.75 14.71
C TRP A 61 16.43 3.21 13.44
N ASP A 62 15.48 4.12 13.59
CA ASP A 62 14.78 4.77 12.49
C ASP A 62 15.15 6.26 12.50
N ILE A 63 15.44 6.84 11.33
CA ILE A 63 15.70 8.26 11.14
C ILE A 63 14.44 8.88 10.54
N HIS A 64 13.86 9.83 11.27
CA HIS A 64 12.65 10.54 10.87
C HIS A 64 12.98 11.98 10.53
N CYS A 65 12.48 12.45 9.39
CA CYS A 65 12.63 13.82 8.91
C CYS A 65 11.27 14.47 8.66
N ALA A 66 11.22 15.80 8.74
CA ALA A 66 10.07 16.64 8.37
C ALA A 66 8.72 16.28 9.05
N GLY A 67 8.76 15.63 10.22
CA GLY A 67 7.57 15.31 11.01
C GLY A 67 6.80 14.06 10.59
N TRP A 68 7.28 13.29 9.61
CA TRP A 68 6.63 12.04 9.19
C TRP A 68 6.84 10.89 10.18
N GLU A 69 5.79 10.10 10.40
CA GLU A 69 5.89 8.85 11.16
C GLU A 69 6.63 7.74 10.40
N THR A 70 6.69 7.81 9.07
CA THR A 70 7.44 6.84 8.28
C THR A 70 8.92 7.23 8.22
N PRO A 71 9.86 6.32 8.50
CA PRO A 71 11.28 6.66 8.54
C PRO A 71 11.87 6.91 7.15
N SER A 72 12.68 7.96 7.06
CA SER A 72 13.43 8.38 5.87
C SER A 72 14.72 7.58 5.67
N ALA A 73 15.32 7.12 6.76
CA ALA A 73 16.41 6.14 6.78
C ALA A 73 16.28 5.19 7.98
N ARG A 74 17.01 4.09 7.93
CA ARG A 74 17.10 3.11 9.02
C ARG A 74 18.53 2.72 9.24
N LEU A 75 18.87 2.39 10.47
CA LEU A 75 20.18 1.89 10.86
C LEU A 75 20.04 0.66 11.76
N THR A 76 20.84 -0.35 11.51
CA THR A 76 20.91 -1.57 12.34
C THR A 76 22.35 -1.78 12.79
N THR A 77 22.57 -2.02 14.09
CA THR A 77 23.90 -2.30 14.65
C THR A 77 24.06 -3.78 14.99
N PHE A 78 25.31 -4.25 14.99
CA PHE A 78 25.70 -5.63 15.32
C PHE A 78 27.04 -5.64 16.07
N LYS A 79 27.26 -6.59 16.98
CA LYS A 79 28.58 -6.88 17.57
C LYS A 79 29.38 -7.80 16.61
N SER A 80 30.63 -7.48 16.28
CA SER A 80 31.50 -8.32 15.42
C SER A 80 32.99 -7.95 15.50
N SER A 81 33.92 -8.91 15.65
CA SER A 81 35.38 -8.66 15.79
C SER A 81 36.26 -9.01 14.58
N TRP A 82 35.67 -9.29 13.41
CA TRP A 82 36.34 -9.63 12.13
C TRP A 82 35.85 -8.71 11.02
N ASP A 83 36.44 -8.82 9.81
CA ASP A 83 36.09 -8.16 8.53
C ASP A 83 34.64 -8.47 8.09
N GLY A 84 33.67 -7.99 8.89
CA GLY A 84 32.31 -8.51 9.04
C GLY A 84 31.32 -8.16 7.93
N LEU A 85 31.79 -7.44 6.91
CA LEU A 85 31.00 -7.04 5.73
C LEU A 85 30.43 -8.23 4.96
N ARG A 86 31.18 -9.34 4.88
CA ARG A 86 30.79 -10.53 4.11
C ARG A 86 29.64 -11.34 4.74
N ILE A 87 29.43 -11.29 6.05
CA ILE A 87 28.38 -12.08 6.71
C ILE A 87 27.05 -11.32 6.76
N ILE A 88 27.07 -9.98 6.82
CA ILE A 88 25.85 -9.18 7.02
C ILE A 88 25.20 -8.78 5.68
N LEU A 89 25.96 -8.55 4.61
CA LEU A 89 25.41 -8.42 3.24
C LEU A 89 24.69 -9.70 2.77
N HIS A 90 25.00 -10.85 3.39
CA HIS A 90 24.34 -12.12 3.15
C HIS A 90 23.44 -12.59 4.32
N GLY A 91 23.31 -11.80 5.38
CA GLY A 91 22.53 -12.11 6.59
C GLY A 91 21.10 -11.55 6.56
N GLY A 92 20.25 -12.03 7.49
CA GLY A 92 18.81 -11.71 7.52
C GLY A 92 18.44 -10.21 7.61
N ALA A 93 19.33 -9.36 8.14
CA ALA A 93 19.11 -7.92 8.22
C ALA A 93 19.14 -7.24 6.85
N TYR A 94 20.09 -7.61 5.98
CA TYR A 94 20.14 -7.14 4.59
C TYR A 94 18.97 -7.67 3.76
N GLY A 95 18.34 -8.78 4.19
CA GLY A 95 17.06 -9.24 3.65
C GLY A 95 15.97 -8.15 3.67
N ARG A 96 15.99 -7.20 4.62
CA ARG A 96 15.07 -6.05 4.63
C ARG A 96 15.31 -5.11 3.45
N VAL A 97 16.57 -4.77 3.19
CA VAL A 97 16.99 -3.94 2.06
C VAL A 97 16.57 -4.61 0.75
N LYS A 98 16.89 -5.91 0.57
CA LYS A 98 16.49 -6.68 -0.62
C LYS A 98 14.98 -6.72 -0.88
N ARG A 99 14.17 -6.74 0.18
CA ARG A 99 12.70 -6.70 0.06
C ARG A 99 12.17 -5.34 -0.35
N ARG A 100 12.82 -4.25 0.03
CA ARG A 100 12.38 -2.87 -0.25
C ARG A 100 12.98 -2.29 -1.53
N SER A 101 14.15 -2.77 -1.91
CA SER A 101 14.98 -2.15 -2.94
C SER A 101 15.62 -3.19 -3.86
N GLN A 102 15.98 -2.75 -5.05
CA GLN A 102 16.89 -3.45 -5.97
C GLN A 102 18.21 -2.69 -5.94
N CYS A 103 19.29 -3.36 -5.57
CA CYS A 103 20.59 -2.73 -5.37
C CYS A 103 21.63 -3.31 -6.34
N GLN A 104 22.51 -2.46 -6.83
CA GLN A 104 23.68 -2.85 -7.61
C GLN A 104 24.74 -3.53 -6.72
N ALA A 105 25.87 -3.93 -7.33
CA ALA A 105 26.99 -4.50 -6.59
C ALA A 105 27.56 -3.48 -5.58
N PRO A 106 28.06 -3.92 -4.41
CA PRO A 106 28.67 -3.03 -3.43
C PRO A 106 30.01 -2.49 -3.92
N GLU A 107 30.22 -1.19 -3.69
CA GLU A 107 31.45 -0.48 -3.99
C GLU A 107 32.14 -0.07 -2.68
N ARG A 108 33.48 -0.09 -2.66
CA ARG A 108 34.27 0.34 -1.48
C ARG A 108 34.23 1.87 -1.37
N THR A 109 34.17 2.35 -0.13
CA THR A 109 34.16 3.77 0.21
C THR A 109 34.67 3.98 1.64
N GLU A 110 34.66 5.22 2.11
CA GLU A 110 35.05 5.59 3.47
C GLU A 110 34.01 6.51 4.10
N ILE A 111 33.86 6.41 5.43
CA ILE A 111 33.06 7.30 6.29
C ILE A 111 33.92 7.83 7.44
N LEU A 112 33.48 8.89 8.12
CA LEU A 112 34.06 9.42 9.37
C LEU A 112 35.59 9.54 9.32
N ASP A 113 36.10 10.14 8.25
CA ASP A 113 37.53 10.39 8.00
C ASP A 113 38.41 9.12 8.08
N GLY A 114 38.19 8.19 7.15
CA GLY A 114 39.09 7.05 6.90
C GLY A 114 38.59 5.70 7.42
N ILE A 115 37.36 5.60 7.92
CA ILE A 115 36.75 4.31 8.27
C ILE A 115 36.25 3.64 7.00
N GLY A 116 36.85 2.48 6.67
CA GLY A 116 36.44 1.66 5.53
C GLY A 116 34.97 1.24 5.59
N ALA A 117 34.27 1.44 4.48
CA ALA A 117 32.86 1.14 4.31
C ALA A 117 32.57 0.59 2.90
N GLN A 118 31.35 0.11 2.69
CA GLN A 118 30.82 -0.25 1.37
C GLN A 118 29.46 0.37 1.18
N VAL A 119 29.17 0.81 -0.04
CA VAL A 119 27.88 1.39 -0.40
C VAL A 119 27.32 0.76 -1.67
N GLN A 120 26.00 0.68 -1.75
CA GLN A 120 25.26 0.21 -2.91
C GLN A 120 24.30 1.27 -3.40
N ASP A 121 24.29 1.54 -4.71
CA ASP A 121 23.21 2.25 -5.39
C ASP A 121 21.98 1.33 -5.41
N CYS A 122 20.90 1.83 -4.82
CA CYS A 122 19.65 1.11 -4.71
C CYS A 122 18.50 1.92 -5.31
N VAL A 123 17.51 1.21 -5.83
CA VAL A 123 16.23 1.77 -6.27
C VAL A 123 15.13 1.12 -5.44
N LEU A 124 14.32 1.94 -4.76
CA LEU A 124 13.14 1.47 -4.06
C LEU A 124 12.18 0.82 -5.05
N ARG A 125 11.69 -0.37 -4.72
CA ARG A 125 10.68 -1.07 -5.53
C ARG A 125 9.40 -0.24 -5.64
N SER A 126 9.01 0.39 -4.52
CA SER A 126 7.90 1.36 -4.50
C SER A 126 8.37 2.70 -5.04
N GLY A 127 7.78 3.15 -6.15
CA GLY A 127 8.01 4.48 -6.74
C GLY A 127 9.34 4.68 -7.45
N GLY A 128 10.23 3.67 -7.46
CA GLY A 128 11.50 3.76 -8.19
C GLY A 128 12.45 4.85 -7.68
N TRP A 129 12.27 5.29 -6.43
CA TRP A 129 13.10 6.31 -5.80
C TRP A 129 14.52 5.81 -5.58
N ARG A 130 15.52 6.67 -5.81
CA ARG A 130 16.89 6.37 -5.43
C ARG A 130 17.01 6.19 -3.92
N SER A 131 17.87 5.27 -3.52
CA SER A 131 18.14 4.89 -2.15
C SER A 131 19.56 4.36 -2.08
N PHE A 132 20.12 4.23 -0.88
CA PHE A 132 21.41 3.61 -0.68
C PHE A 132 21.31 2.49 0.36
N ALA A 133 22.29 1.59 0.31
CA ALA A 133 22.63 0.74 1.45
C ALA A 133 24.10 0.95 1.78
N LEU A 134 24.40 1.30 3.02
CA LEU A 134 25.76 1.58 3.52
C LEU A 134 26.08 0.58 4.62
N VAL A 135 27.26 -0.04 4.54
CA VAL A 135 27.78 -0.91 5.58
C VAL A 135 29.15 -0.44 6.01
N ALA A 136 29.36 -0.31 7.32
CA ALA A 136 30.64 0.07 7.91
C ALA A 136 30.93 -0.78 9.14
N SER A 137 32.23 -0.91 9.49
CA SER A 137 32.65 -1.53 10.74
C SER A 137 33.51 -0.57 11.55
N VAL A 138 33.12 -0.36 12.81
CA VAL A 138 33.79 0.54 13.74
C VAL A 138 33.94 -0.18 15.08
N ASP A 139 35.16 -0.29 15.61
CA ASP A 139 35.45 -0.74 16.98
C ASP A 139 34.66 -1.99 17.41
N ARG A 140 34.83 -3.06 16.63
CA ARG A 140 34.15 -4.36 16.78
C ARG A 140 32.61 -4.32 16.70
N HIS A 141 32.06 -3.30 16.04
CA HIS A 141 30.65 -3.21 15.70
C HIS A 141 30.50 -3.05 14.18
N ALA A 142 29.40 -3.56 13.65
CA ALA A 142 29.00 -3.34 12.26
C ALA A 142 27.70 -2.54 12.23
N TYR A 143 27.56 -1.74 11.18
CA TYR A 143 26.43 -0.85 10.97
C TYR A 143 25.91 -1.09 9.56
N LEU A 144 24.60 -1.30 9.43
CA LEU A 144 23.89 -1.33 8.14
C LEU A 144 22.88 -0.19 8.14
N ALA A 145 23.06 0.77 7.25
CA ALA A 145 22.12 1.86 7.02
C ALA A 145 21.46 1.74 5.63
N ASP A 146 20.17 2.03 5.55
CA ASP A 146 19.42 2.15 4.28
C ASP A 146 18.46 3.34 4.32
N GLY A 147 18.38 4.12 3.25
CA GLY A 147 17.55 5.33 3.25
C GLY A 147 17.54 6.11 1.95
N LEU A 148 16.89 7.28 1.97
CA LEU A 148 16.96 8.24 0.87
C LEU A 148 18.36 8.87 0.81
N PRO A 149 18.90 9.18 -0.37
CA PRO A 149 20.23 9.79 -0.52
C PRO A 149 20.44 11.03 0.36
N THR A 150 19.41 11.86 0.52
CA THR A 150 19.40 13.07 1.36
C THR A 150 19.68 12.81 2.84
N THR A 151 19.53 11.56 3.29
CA THR A 151 19.71 11.14 4.69
C THR A 151 21.05 10.44 4.93
N ALA A 152 21.90 10.29 3.92
CA ALA A 152 23.20 9.65 4.06
C ALA A 152 24.09 10.32 5.12
N PRO A 153 24.22 11.67 5.18
CA PRO A 153 25.01 12.31 6.24
C PRO A 153 24.47 12.02 7.64
N LEU A 154 23.14 11.91 7.78
CA LEU A 154 22.48 11.62 9.04
C LEU A 154 22.73 10.19 9.51
N ALA A 155 22.72 9.24 8.56
CA ALA A 155 23.05 7.85 8.84
C ALA A 155 24.50 7.71 9.29
N GLU A 156 25.43 8.39 8.62
CA GLU A 156 26.85 8.42 9.00
C GLU A 156 27.07 9.07 10.38
N ARG A 157 26.42 10.21 10.62
CA ARG A 157 26.45 10.88 11.94
C ARG A 157 25.95 9.96 13.05
N LEU A 158 24.86 9.24 12.82
CA LEU A 158 24.35 8.27 13.78
C LEU A 158 25.35 7.12 14.04
N ILE A 159 26.07 6.64 13.01
CA ILE A 159 27.17 5.67 13.20
C ILE A 159 28.26 6.28 14.08
N GLY A 160 28.65 7.53 13.83
CA GLY A 160 29.66 8.24 14.63
C GLY A 160 29.26 8.39 16.09
N VAL A 161 28.01 8.77 16.36
CA VAL A 161 27.46 8.87 17.72
C VAL A 161 27.43 7.50 18.41
N LEU A 162 26.88 6.47 17.75
CA LEU A 162 26.74 5.14 18.34
C LEU A 162 28.07 4.41 18.51
N SER A 163 29.12 4.79 17.77
CA SER A 163 30.48 4.30 17.96
C SER A 163 31.30 5.12 18.97
N GLY A 164 30.77 6.23 19.47
CA GLY A 164 31.47 7.14 20.39
C GLY A 164 32.52 8.03 19.73
N ARG A 165 32.57 8.09 18.39
CA ARG A 165 33.49 8.93 17.62
C ARG A 165 32.99 10.36 17.44
N LEU A 166 31.67 10.56 17.54
CA LEU A 166 31.03 11.87 17.54
C LEU A 166 30.23 12.05 18.84
N ALA A 167 30.18 13.27 19.34
CA ALA A 167 29.26 13.64 20.42
C ALA A 167 27.81 13.72 19.91
N GLU A 168 26.84 13.44 20.78
CA GLU A 168 25.43 13.73 20.48
C GLU A 168 25.24 15.23 20.24
N GLY A 169 24.49 15.57 19.18
CA GLY A 169 24.28 16.97 18.81
C GLY A 169 25.46 17.63 18.07
N ALA A 170 26.51 16.88 17.71
CA ALA A 170 27.55 17.38 16.80
C ALA A 170 26.91 17.89 15.49
N GLY A 171 27.22 19.15 15.15
CA GLY A 171 26.62 19.89 14.03
C GLY A 171 27.05 19.41 12.64
N ASP A 172 26.72 20.20 11.61
CA ASP A 172 27.06 19.96 10.20
C ASP A 172 28.51 20.32 9.82
N GLU A 173 29.37 20.61 10.80
CA GLU A 173 30.70 21.22 10.59
C GLU A 173 31.78 20.26 10.05
N GLY A 174 31.42 19.03 9.69
CA GLY A 174 32.35 18.03 9.14
C GLY A 174 32.40 18.05 7.61
N THR A 175 33.57 17.76 7.03
CA THR A 175 33.71 17.51 5.59
C THR A 175 32.86 16.29 5.20
N MET A 176 32.15 16.38 4.07
CA MET A 176 31.38 15.24 3.56
C MET A 176 32.31 14.07 3.24
N SER A 177 31.93 12.88 3.67
CA SER A 177 32.71 11.67 3.42
C SER A 177 32.65 11.26 1.95
N VAL A 178 33.62 10.42 1.54
CA VAL A 178 33.64 9.80 0.21
C VAL A 178 32.34 9.03 -0.06
N ALA A 179 31.75 8.41 0.97
CA ALA A 179 30.48 7.69 0.85
C ALA A 179 29.32 8.62 0.49
N ILE A 180 29.24 9.79 1.13
CA ILE A 180 28.16 10.75 0.87
C ILE A 180 28.27 11.28 -0.57
N HIS A 181 29.45 11.72 -0.99
CA HIS A 181 29.68 12.18 -2.37
C HIS A 181 29.32 11.11 -3.41
N ARG A 182 29.64 9.84 -3.15
CA ARG A 182 29.27 8.73 -4.03
C ARG A 182 27.76 8.54 -4.10
N ILE A 183 27.06 8.64 -2.97
CA ILE A 183 25.60 8.52 -2.91
C ILE A 183 24.92 9.66 -3.69
N GLU A 184 25.44 10.87 -3.61
CA GLU A 184 24.92 12.02 -4.37
C GLU A 184 25.14 11.85 -5.88
N ALA A 185 26.33 11.39 -6.29
CA ALA A 185 26.66 11.17 -7.70
C ALA A 185 25.72 10.17 -8.40
N PHE A 186 25.18 9.17 -7.69
CA PHE A 186 24.19 8.24 -8.25
C PHE A 186 22.87 8.92 -8.65
N VAL A 187 22.54 10.03 -7.99
CA VAL A 187 21.25 10.72 -8.15
C VAL A 187 21.31 11.71 -9.31
N GLU A 188 22.37 12.52 -9.37
CA GLU A 188 22.49 13.60 -10.37
C GLU A 188 22.46 13.10 -11.82
N ALA A 189 22.94 11.88 -12.08
CA ALA A 189 22.89 11.28 -13.42
C ALA A 189 21.45 10.93 -13.89
N ASN A 190 20.45 10.88 -12.98
CA ASN A 190 19.14 10.30 -13.25
C ASN A 190 17.96 11.07 -12.61
N GLY A 191 18.16 12.30 -12.13
CA GLY A 191 17.14 13.12 -11.48
C GLY A 191 17.74 14.06 -10.44
N ARG A 192 16.91 14.57 -9.53
CA ARG A 192 17.38 15.34 -8.35
C ARG A 192 17.15 14.58 -7.05
N LEU A 193 17.81 15.04 -5.99
CA LEU A 193 17.59 14.56 -4.63
C LEU A 193 16.12 14.80 -4.23
N ALA A 194 15.42 13.71 -3.92
CA ALA A 194 14.07 13.75 -3.36
C ALA A 194 14.16 14.12 -1.87
N SER A 195 13.37 15.10 -1.44
CA SER A 195 13.22 15.35 0.00
C SER A 195 12.50 14.18 0.67
N SER A 196 12.61 14.08 2.00
CA SER A 196 11.80 13.11 2.74
C SER A 196 10.31 13.40 2.55
N ASP A 197 9.91 14.66 2.56
CA ASP A 197 8.54 15.11 2.29
C ASP A 197 7.99 14.57 0.96
N GLU A 198 8.72 14.74 -0.14
CA GLU A 198 8.27 14.32 -1.47
C GLU A 198 8.12 12.79 -1.57
N ALA A 199 9.12 12.06 -1.09
CA ALA A 199 9.10 10.60 -1.11
C ALA A 199 7.98 10.01 -0.23
N MET A 200 7.69 10.64 0.91
CA MET A 200 6.60 10.22 1.81
C MET A 200 5.23 10.61 1.26
N LEU A 201 5.07 11.84 0.75
CA LEU A 201 3.83 12.30 0.13
C LEU A 201 3.44 11.39 -1.04
N TYR A 202 4.38 11.10 -1.95
CA TYR A 202 4.14 10.14 -3.03
C TYR A 202 3.64 8.80 -2.50
N ARG A 203 4.34 8.24 -1.50
CA ARG A 203 4.00 6.92 -0.96
C ARG A 203 2.60 6.92 -0.37
N GLN A 204 2.24 7.98 0.35
CA GLN A 204 0.92 8.10 0.94
C GLN A 204 -0.18 8.21 -0.11
N LEU A 205 0.00 9.09 -1.11
CA LEU A 205 -0.94 9.29 -2.20
C LEU A 205 -1.12 8.02 -3.04
N PHE A 206 -0.02 7.32 -3.35
CA PHE A 206 -0.06 6.11 -4.15
C PHE A 206 -0.70 4.94 -3.39
N ASP A 207 -0.41 4.77 -2.10
CA ASP A 207 -1.09 3.79 -1.25
C ASP A 207 -2.60 4.08 -1.19
N LEU A 208 -2.98 5.34 -1.00
CA LEU A 208 -4.37 5.75 -1.00
C LEU A 208 -5.03 5.46 -2.36
N CYS A 209 -4.37 5.79 -3.47
CA CYS A 209 -4.86 5.49 -4.81
C CYS A 209 -5.17 3.99 -4.97
N VAL A 210 -4.22 3.11 -4.60
CA VAL A 210 -4.39 1.66 -4.69
C VAL A 210 -5.56 1.20 -3.81
N LYS A 211 -5.66 1.69 -2.57
CA LYS A 211 -6.75 1.32 -1.67
C LYS A 211 -8.12 1.78 -2.19
N GLN A 212 -8.21 3.01 -2.72
CA GLN A 212 -9.43 3.54 -3.34
C GLN A 212 -9.84 2.74 -4.58
N ASN A 213 -8.88 2.36 -5.44
CA ASN A 213 -9.15 1.48 -6.58
C ASN A 213 -9.70 0.13 -6.10
N ASN A 214 -9.08 -0.44 -5.07
CA ASN A 214 -9.51 -1.70 -4.47
C ASN A 214 -10.93 -1.61 -3.90
N VAL A 215 -11.44 -0.47 -3.44
CA VAL A 215 -12.84 -0.36 -2.98
C VAL A 215 -13.82 0.07 -4.08
N ASN A 216 -13.36 0.10 -5.34
CA ASN A 216 -14.10 0.55 -6.52
C ASN A 216 -14.44 2.06 -6.53
N SER A 217 -13.72 2.86 -5.74
CA SER A 217 -13.79 4.33 -5.75
C SER A 217 -12.87 4.90 -6.82
N TYR A 218 -13.16 4.58 -8.09
CA TYR A 218 -12.25 4.88 -9.21
C TYR A 218 -12.02 6.36 -9.45
N GLY A 219 -13.02 7.22 -9.19
CA GLY A 219 -12.88 8.67 -9.32
C GLY A 219 -11.89 9.26 -8.31
N ALA A 220 -12.04 8.93 -7.02
CA ALA A 220 -11.12 9.33 -5.97
C ALA A 220 -9.72 8.72 -6.20
N SER A 221 -9.65 7.44 -6.55
CA SER A 221 -8.40 6.75 -6.89
C SER A 221 -7.64 7.47 -8.02
N ASN A 222 -8.33 7.83 -9.10
CA ASN A 222 -7.74 8.53 -10.23
C ASN A 222 -7.13 9.88 -9.80
N LYS A 223 -7.83 10.64 -8.96
CA LYS A 223 -7.31 11.89 -8.38
C LYS A 223 -6.03 11.64 -7.58
N SER A 224 -6.06 10.74 -6.60
CA SER A 224 -4.90 10.42 -5.75
C SER A 224 -3.71 9.91 -6.56
N CYS A 225 -3.94 9.08 -7.58
CA CYS A 225 -2.87 8.59 -8.45
C CYS A 225 -2.25 9.69 -9.32
N ARG A 226 -3.04 10.65 -9.81
CA ARG A 226 -2.52 11.78 -10.60
C ARG A 226 -1.70 12.72 -9.72
N GLU A 227 -2.11 12.95 -8.48
CA GLU A 227 -1.33 13.70 -7.49
C GLU A 227 -0.01 12.97 -7.16
N ALA A 228 -0.06 11.65 -6.93
CA ALA A 228 1.15 10.85 -6.73
C ALA A 228 2.09 10.92 -7.94
N LEU A 229 1.55 10.75 -9.15
CA LEU A 229 2.31 10.83 -10.38
C LEU A 229 2.98 12.21 -10.52
N ALA A 230 2.27 13.31 -10.25
CA ALA A 230 2.85 14.65 -10.33
C ALA A 230 4.05 14.85 -9.39
N VAL A 231 3.98 14.33 -8.15
CA VAL A 231 5.13 14.34 -7.22
C VAL A 231 6.28 13.51 -7.79
N GLN A 232 5.99 12.33 -8.33
CA GLN A 232 7.00 11.44 -8.90
C GLN A 232 7.69 12.04 -10.13
N GLU A 233 6.91 12.62 -11.04
CA GLU A 233 7.41 13.29 -12.25
C GLU A 233 8.20 14.56 -11.92
N GLY A 234 7.82 15.31 -10.87
CA GLY A 234 8.53 16.50 -10.42
C GLY A 234 9.95 16.22 -9.86
N VAL A 235 10.25 14.96 -9.54
CA VAL A 235 11.58 14.55 -9.03
C VAL A 235 12.35 13.71 -10.04
N LEU A 236 11.69 12.73 -10.65
CA LEU A 236 12.32 11.76 -11.57
C LEU A 236 12.21 12.17 -13.04
N GLY A 237 11.29 13.07 -13.37
CA GLY A 237 10.92 13.42 -14.74
C GLY A 237 9.80 12.51 -15.32
N PRO A 238 8.99 13.02 -16.26
CA PRO A 238 7.84 12.31 -16.83
C PRO A 238 8.20 11.06 -17.65
N GLY A 239 9.42 11.02 -18.20
CA GLY A 239 9.93 9.89 -18.98
C GLY A 239 10.59 8.77 -18.17
N HIS A 240 10.63 8.89 -16.84
CA HIS A 240 11.34 7.93 -16.01
C HIS A 240 10.56 6.61 -15.88
N PRO A 241 11.18 5.43 -16.06
CA PRO A 241 10.46 4.15 -16.04
C PRO A 241 9.73 3.77 -14.75
N ALA A 242 9.91 4.53 -13.67
CA ALA A 242 9.17 4.34 -12.42
C ALA A 242 7.74 4.91 -12.46
N THR A 243 7.42 5.81 -13.40
CA THR A 243 6.09 6.43 -13.54
C THR A 243 5.07 5.49 -14.19
N ALA A 244 5.54 4.39 -14.80
CA ALA A 244 4.72 3.43 -15.54
C ALA A 244 3.62 2.75 -14.69
N ASP A 245 3.90 2.44 -13.42
CA ASP A 245 2.92 1.79 -12.52
C ASP A 245 1.77 2.75 -12.20
N ALA A 246 2.09 4.01 -11.87
CA ALA A 246 1.07 5.04 -11.64
C ALA A 246 0.23 5.31 -12.89
N LEU A 247 0.86 5.44 -14.06
CA LEU A 247 0.14 5.58 -15.34
C LEU A 247 -0.79 4.40 -15.61
N SER A 248 -0.34 3.17 -15.36
CA SER A 248 -1.15 1.95 -15.56
C SER A 248 -2.37 1.91 -14.64
N LEU A 249 -2.23 2.36 -13.39
CA LEU A 249 -3.34 2.40 -12.45
C LEU A 249 -4.33 3.54 -12.76
N ILE A 250 -3.85 4.70 -13.23
CA ILE A 250 -4.72 5.77 -13.76
C ILE A 250 -5.50 5.23 -14.97
N ALA A 251 -4.83 4.54 -15.90
CA ALA A 251 -5.47 3.94 -17.07
C ALA A 251 -6.54 2.91 -16.69
N LEU A 252 -6.29 2.07 -15.67
CA LEU A 252 -7.31 1.17 -15.12
C LEU A 252 -8.51 1.95 -14.57
N ASN A 253 -8.27 3.03 -13.82
CA ASN A 253 -9.35 3.86 -13.29
C ASN A 253 -10.16 4.51 -14.42
N GLU A 254 -9.52 5.07 -15.45
CA GLU A 254 -10.20 5.62 -16.62
C GLU A 254 -11.03 4.55 -17.36
N THR A 255 -10.48 3.34 -17.51
CA THR A 255 -11.20 2.18 -18.07
C THR A 255 -12.48 1.90 -17.28
N ARG A 256 -12.39 1.84 -15.94
CA ARG A 256 -13.53 1.57 -15.07
C ARG A 256 -14.56 2.71 -15.01
N LEU A 257 -14.15 3.92 -15.38
CA LEU A 257 -15.02 5.09 -15.55
C LEU A 257 -15.62 5.19 -16.96
N GLY A 258 -15.26 4.29 -17.89
CA GLY A 258 -15.74 4.29 -19.27
C GLY A 258 -14.99 5.23 -20.22
N HIS A 259 -13.93 5.90 -19.77
CA HIS A 259 -13.10 6.75 -20.63
C HIS A 259 -12.04 5.89 -21.36
N LEU A 260 -12.49 5.03 -22.26
CA LEU A 260 -11.67 3.96 -22.86
C LEU A 260 -10.51 4.50 -23.74
N ASP A 261 -10.70 5.63 -24.41
CA ASP A 261 -9.65 6.22 -25.26
C ASP A 261 -8.54 6.88 -24.46
N ASP A 262 -8.89 7.64 -23.41
CA ASP A 262 -7.92 8.20 -22.46
C ASP A 262 -7.13 7.08 -21.77
N ALA A 263 -7.82 5.98 -21.40
CA ALA A 263 -7.18 4.81 -20.83
C ALA A 263 -6.17 4.18 -21.79
N ALA A 264 -6.52 4.02 -23.07
CA ALA A 264 -5.62 3.44 -24.08
C ALA A 264 -4.33 4.25 -24.22
N ILE A 265 -4.45 5.59 -24.32
CA ILE A 265 -3.29 6.49 -24.40
C ILE A 265 -2.39 6.33 -23.18
N LEU A 266 -2.95 6.25 -21.98
CA LEU A 266 -2.18 6.07 -20.75
C LEU A 266 -1.51 4.70 -20.67
N PHE A 267 -2.18 3.63 -21.10
CA PHE A 267 -1.56 2.31 -21.17
C PHE A 267 -0.42 2.27 -22.19
N ASP A 268 -0.55 2.90 -23.35
CA ASP A 268 0.52 2.91 -24.35
C ASP A 268 1.72 3.73 -23.87
N LYS A 269 1.50 4.84 -23.15
CA LYS A 269 2.57 5.56 -22.44
C LYS A 269 3.27 4.70 -21.41
N ALA A 270 2.52 3.97 -20.59
CA ALA A 270 3.11 3.06 -19.60
C ALA A 270 3.90 1.91 -20.26
N GLN A 271 3.39 1.35 -21.37
CA GLN A 271 4.06 0.30 -22.13
C GLN A 271 5.42 0.78 -22.65
N ALA A 272 5.48 1.96 -23.27
CA ALA A 272 6.73 2.53 -23.77
C ALA A 272 7.80 2.73 -22.67
N LEU A 273 7.37 2.95 -21.43
CA LEU A 273 8.28 3.03 -20.28
C LEU A 273 8.75 1.66 -19.80
N PHE A 274 7.89 0.64 -19.82
CA PHE A 274 8.28 -0.74 -19.54
C PHE A 274 9.25 -1.30 -20.59
N ASP A 275 9.05 -0.96 -21.87
CA ASP A 275 9.93 -1.38 -22.96
C ASP A 275 11.38 -0.90 -22.75
N ARG A 276 11.57 0.26 -22.12
CA ARG A 276 12.90 0.81 -21.78
C ARG A 276 13.55 0.14 -20.56
N ARG A 277 12.75 -0.37 -19.64
CA ARG A 277 13.19 -0.94 -18.34
C ARG A 277 13.40 -2.45 -18.38
N GLY A 278 12.73 -3.12 -19.32
CA GLY A 278 12.65 -4.57 -19.40
C GLY A 278 11.44 -5.15 -18.65
N TYR A 279 11.01 -6.34 -19.09
CA TYR A 279 9.73 -6.98 -18.74
C TYR A 279 9.75 -7.86 -17.48
N GLN A 280 10.83 -7.82 -16.69
CA GLN A 280 11.06 -8.76 -15.59
C GLN A 280 10.49 -8.28 -14.24
N SER A 281 9.61 -7.28 -14.23
CA SER A 281 9.11 -6.64 -13.00
C SER A 281 7.65 -6.98 -12.70
N ASP A 282 7.31 -7.06 -11.41
CA ASP A 282 5.95 -7.28 -10.89
C ASP A 282 4.97 -6.18 -11.37
N GLU A 283 5.47 -4.95 -11.58
CA GLU A 283 4.73 -3.83 -12.15
C GLU A 283 4.31 -4.12 -13.60
N TYR A 284 5.18 -4.73 -14.41
CA TYR A 284 4.84 -5.09 -15.80
C TYR A 284 3.75 -6.16 -15.85
N ALA A 285 3.83 -7.17 -14.98
CA ALA A 285 2.78 -8.18 -14.86
C ALA A 285 1.42 -7.53 -14.47
N ARG A 286 1.40 -6.56 -13.54
CA ARG A 286 0.19 -5.79 -13.20
C ARG A 286 -0.32 -4.95 -14.38
N HIS A 287 0.57 -4.30 -15.11
CA HIS A 287 0.22 -3.55 -16.31
C HIS A 287 -0.53 -4.42 -17.34
N LEU A 288 -0.06 -5.64 -17.60
CA LEU A 288 -0.75 -6.61 -18.46
C LEU A 288 -2.14 -6.99 -17.92
N THR A 289 -2.26 -7.22 -16.60
CA THR A 289 -3.57 -7.46 -15.95
C THR A 289 -4.53 -6.29 -16.16
N TYR A 290 -4.05 -5.06 -16.11
CA TYR A 290 -4.90 -3.88 -16.28
C TYR A 290 -5.29 -3.66 -17.74
N ARG A 291 -4.37 -3.87 -18.68
CA ARG A 291 -4.67 -3.80 -20.12
C ARG A 291 -5.69 -4.84 -20.57
N SER A 292 -5.70 -6.04 -19.98
CA SER A 292 -6.73 -7.04 -20.29
C SER A 292 -8.14 -6.54 -19.95
N THR A 293 -8.28 -5.70 -18.92
CA THR A 293 -9.57 -5.08 -18.59
C THR A 293 -10.00 -4.10 -19.67
N LEU A 294 -9.10 -3.25 -20.16
CA LEU A 294 -9.43 -2.34 -21.27
C LEU A 294 -9.84 -3.12 -22.52
N ALA A 295 -9.12 -4.21 -22.85
CA ALA A 295 -9.48 -5.06 -23.96
C ALA A 295 -10.89 -5.68 -23.79
N LEU A 296 -11.27 -6.09 -22.57
CA LEU A 296 -12.64 -6.54 -22.30
C LEU A 296 -13.70 -5.46 -22.49
N GLU A 297 -13.48 -4.24 -21.96
CA GLU A 297 -14.44 -3.13 -22.10
C GLU A 297 -14.53 -2.64 -23.56
N ARG A 298 -13.53 -2.93 -24.40
CA ARG A 298 -13.55 -2.70 -25.85
C ARG A 298 -14.09 -3.88 -26.67
N GLU A 299 -14.63 -4.91 -26.01
CA GLU A 299 -15.16 -6.10 -26.66
C GLU A 299 -14.11 -6.88 -27.48
N GLU A 300 -12.85 -6.88 -27.02
CA GLU A 300 -11.71 -7.62 -27.60
C GLU A 300 -11.30 -8.81 -26.69
N PRO A 301 -12.18 -9.82 -26.46
CA PRO A 301 -11.98 -10.79 -25.38
C PRO A 301 -10.81 -11.76 -25.60
N GLU A 302 -10.43 -12.06 -26.84
CA GLU A 302 -9.27 -12.92 -27.13
C GLU A 302 -7.95 -12.21 -26.81
N LYS A 303 -7.84 -10.92 -27.15
CA LYS A 303 -6.69 -10.09 -26.75
C LYS A 303 -6.63 -9.93 -25.23
N ALA A 304 -7.79 -9.76 -24.59
CA ALA A 304 -7.85 -9.74 -23.14
C ALA A 304 -7.34 -11.06 -22.52
N LEU A 305 -7.67 -12.20 -23.13
CA LEU A 305 -7.23 -13.50 -22.65
C LEU A 305 -5.73 -13.67 -22.78
N ASP A 306 -5.15 -13.31 -23.92
CA ASP A 306 -3.71 -13.34 -24.15
C ASP A 306 -2.95 -12.48 -23.09
N LEU A 307 -3.36 -11.23 -22.91
CA LEU A 307 -2.77 -10.33 -21.90
C LEU A 307 -2.88 -10.90 -20.48
N ALA A 308 -4.04 -11.44 -20.11
CA ALA A 308 -4.25 -12.04 -18.80
C ALA A 308 -3.42 -13.31 -18.59
N GLN A 309 -3.24 -14.13 -19.64
CA GLN A 309 -2.39 -15.33 -19.60
C GLN A 309 -0.91 -14.97 -19.44
N GLN A 310 -0.42 -13.99 -20.20
CA GLN A 310 0.95 -13.50 -20.09
C GLN A 310 1.22 -12.97 -18.67
N SER A 311 0.30 -12.19 -18.11
CA SER A 311 0.41 -11.70 -16.73
C SER A 311 0.52 -12.83 -15.71
N VAL A 312 -0.34 -13.85 -15.79
CA VAL A 312 -0.30 -15.02 -14.90
C VAL A 312 1.00 -15.80 -15.07
N LEU A 313 1.50 -15.94 -16.29
CA LEU A 313 2.77 -16.61 -16.58
C LEU A 313 3.94 -15.88 -15.92
N HIS A 314 4.02 -14.55 -16.06
CA HIS A 314 5.03 -13.72 -15.40
C HIS A 314 5.02 -13.91 -13.87
N TRP A 315 3.83 -13.86 -13.26
CA TRP A 315 3.71 -14.09 -11.82
C TRP A 315 4.16 -15.50 -11.39
N ARG A 316 3.81 -16.53 -12.16
CA ARG A 316 4.22 -17.92 -11.86
C ARG A 316 5.72 -18.14 -12.02
N GLN A 317 6.38 -17.47 -12.97
CA GLN A 317 7.83 -17.54 -13.15
C GLN A 317 8.61 -17.04 -11.93
N SER A 318 8.02 -16.13 -11.13
CA SER A 318 8.62 -15.70 -9.86
C SER A 318 8.69 -16.80 -8.78
N GLY A 319 7.97 -17.91 -8.98
CA GLY A 319 7.92 -19.06 -8.07
C GLY A 319 7.16 -18.81 -6.76
N ARG A 320 6.47 -17.67 -6.62
CA ARG A 320 5.79 -17.26 -5.38
C ARG A 320 4.29 -17.14 -5.61
N GLU A 321 3.49 -17.82 -4.78
CA GLU A 321 2.06 -17.55 -4.68
C GLU A 321 1.86 -16.23 -3.91
N THR A 322 1.75 -15.12 -4.65
CA THR A 322 1.59 -13.78 -4.10
C THR A 322 0.16 -13.28 -4.30
N GLY A 323 -0.20 -12.21 -3.57
CA GLY A 323 -1.44 -11.47 -3.85
C GLY A 323 -1.51 -10.92 -5.28
N GLY A 324 -0.36 -10.66 -5.92
CA GLY A 324 -0.28 -10.26 -7.32
C GLY A 324 -0.73 -11.36 -8.29
N LEU A 325 -0.32 -12.61 -8.05
CA LEU A 325 -0.79 -13.77 -8.82
C LEU A 325 -2.30 -13.96 -8.67
N ALA A 326 -2.80 -13.90 -7.43
CA ALA A 326 -4.24 -14.03 -7.16
C ALA A 326 -5.07 -12.93 -7.84
N HIS A 327 -4.52 -11.71 -7.91
CA HIS A 327 -5.14 -10.62 -8.64
C HIS A 327 -5.16 -10.86 -10.16
N ALA A 328 -4.05 -11.31 -10.76
CA ALA A 328 -4.00 -11.65 -12.18
C ALA A 328 -4.98 -12.79 -12.55
N LEU A 329 -5.06 -13.83 -11.70
CA LEU A 329 -6.01 -14.94 -11.85
C LEU A 329 -7.47 -14.44 -11.76
N SER A 330 -7.76 -13.55 -10.82
CA SER A 330 -9.08 -12.93 -10.68
C SER A 330 -9.53 -12.23 -11.97
N PHE A 331 -8.64 -11.48 -12.62
CA PHE A 331 -8.95 -10.80 -13.88
C PHE A 331 -9.06 -11.78 -15.04
N LYS A 332 -8.19 -12.80 -15.09
CA LYS A 332 -8.31 -13.88 -16.07
C LYS A 332 -9.66 -14.60 -15.96
N SER A 333 -10.17 -14.82 -14.75
CA SER A 333 -11.51 -15.40 -14.55
C SER A 333 -12.62 -14.52 -15.14
N ASP A 334 -12.54 -13.20 -14.95
CA ASP A 334 -13.50 -12.26 -15.56
C ASP A 334 -13.45 -12.32 -17.11
N VAL A 335 -12.26 -12.47 -17.70
CA VAL A 335 -12.07 -12.66 -19.15
C VAL A 335 -12.64 -13.99 -19.64
N LEU A 336 -12.36 -15.08 -18.94
CA LEU A 336 -12.89 -16.40 -19.31
C LEU A 336 -14.43 -16.41 -19.25
N ARG A 337 -15.01 -15.68 -18.29
CA ARG A 337 -16.46 -15.52 -18.18
C ARG A 337 -17.05 -14.73 -19.34
N SER A 338 -16.40 -13.68 -19.85
CA SER A 338 -16.89 -12.96 -21.06
C SER A 338 -16.84 -13.83 -22.31
N LEU A 339 -15.89 -14.76 -22.38
CA LEU A 339 -15.81 -15.81 -23.40
C LEU A 339 -16.78 -16.98 -23.17
N LYS A 340 -17.64 -16.92 -22.14
CA LYS A 340 -18.56 -17.99 -21.71
C LYS A 340 -17.87 -19.32 -21.36
N ARG A 341 -16.56 -19.29 -21.07
CA ARG A 341 -15.76 -20.45 -20.62
C ARG A 341 -15.89 -20.61 -19.11
N TYR A 342 -17.11 -20.85 -18.64
CA TYR A 342 -17.47 -20.70 -17.23
C TYR A 342 -16.78 -21.71 -16.29
N ASP A 343 -16.56 -22.94 -16.74
CA ASP A 343 -15.83 -23.94 -15.95
C ASP A 343 -14.37 -23.52 -15.69
N GLU A 344 -13.69 -22.97 -16.71
CA GLU A 344 -12.34 -22.45 -16.56
C GLU A 344 -12.32 -21.18 -15.72
N ALA A 345 -13.33 -20.31 -15.88
CA ALA A 345 -13.49 -19.12 -15.07
C ALA A 345 -13.65 -19.48 -13.58
N LEU A 346 -14.45 -20.51 -13.26
CA LEU A 346 -14.67 -20.98 -11.90
C LEU A 346 -13.37 -21.50 -11.28
N ARG A 347 -12.69 -22.45 -11.93
CA ARG A 347 -11.42 -23.00 -11.43
C ARG A 347 -10.37 -21.90 -11.22
N THR A 348 -10.30 -20.93 -12.14
CA THR A 348 -9.37 -19.80 -12.03
C THR A 348 -9.72 -18.87 -10.86
N ALA A 349 -11.01 -18.62 -10.61
CA ALA A 349 -11.47 -17.82 -9.48
C ALA A 349 -11.24 -18.52 -8.13
N GLU A 350 -11.45 -19.84 -8.08
CA GLU A 350 -11.19 -20.66 -6.88
C GLU A 350 -9.70 -20.69 -6.55
N ASP A 351 -8.81 -20.77 -7.55
CA ASP A 351 -7.36 -20.69 -7.35
C ASP A 351 -6.96 -19.32 -6.77
N ALA A 352 -7.51 -18.22 -7.31
CA ALA A 352 -7.30 -16.88 -6.77
C ALA A 352 -7.79 -16.76 -5.31
N LEU A 353 -9.00 -17.26 -5.03
CA LEU A 353 -9.59 -17.22 -3.69
C LEU A 353 -8.77 -18.05 -2.69
N ARG A 354 -8.25 -19.21 -3.10
CA ARG A 354 -7.36 -20.05 -2.29
C ARG A 354 -6.11 -19.29 -1.88
N ILE A 355 -5.41 -18.67 -2.85
CA ILE A 355 -4.16 -17.91 -2.56
C ILE A 355 -4.45 -16.74 -1.60
N HIS A 356 -5.53 -15.98 -1.84
CA HIS A 356 -5.93 -14.90 -0.96
C HIS A 356 -6.26 -15.38 0.46
N THR A 357 -6.99 -16.49 0.57
CA THR A 357 -7.38 -17.09 1.85
C THR A 357 -6.17 -17.62 2.62
N GLN A 358 -5.24 -18.30 1.97
CA GLN A 358 -4.02 -18.81 2.60
C GLN A 358 -3.11 -17.68 3.10
N THR A 359 -3.08 -16.53 2.41
CA THR A 359 -2.20 -15.42 2.76
C THR A 359 -2.81 -14.50 3.83
N LEU A 360 -4.11 -14.24 3.77
CA LEU A 360 -4.76 -13.15 4.53
C LEU A 360 -6.00 -13.59 5.33
N GLY A 361 -6.41 -14.85 5.23
CA GLY A 361 -7.63 -15.37 5.84
C GLY A 361 -8.89 -15.17 4.98
N SER A 362 -9.94 -15.93 5.32
CA SER A 362 -11.21 -16.00 4.56
C SER A 362 -12.10 -14.75 4.69
N HIS A 363 -11.91 -13.95 5.74
CA HIS A 363 -12.64 -12.69 5.98
C HIS A 363 -11.82 -11.45 5.59
N SER A 364 -10.82 -11.63 4.71
CA SER A 364 -10.01 -10.52 4.20
C SER A 364 -10.72 -9.78 3.06
N ALA A 365 -10.35 -8.50 2.88
CA ALA A 365 -10.73 -7.71 1.72
C ALA A 365 -10.61 -8.51 0.43
N TRP A 366 -9.46 -9.16 0.22
CA TRP A 366 -9.14 -9.95 -0.97
C TRP A 366 -9.98 -11.22 -1.14
N ALA A 367 -10.35 -11.89 -0.06
CA ALA A 367 -11.25 -13.05 -0.14
C ALA A 367 -12.63 -12.64 -0.68
N THR A 368 -13.17 -11.47 -0.30
CA THR A 368 -14.44 -10.97 -0.84
C THR A 368 -14.40 -10.77 -2.37
N PHE A 369 -13.25 -10.36 -2.93
CA PHE A 369 -13.09 -10.26 -4.39
C PHE A 369 -13.08 -11.62 -5.09
N GLY A 370 -12.45 -12.62 -4.48
CA GLY A 370 -12.42 -13.98 -5.01
C GLY A 370 -13.83 -14.59 -5.01
N GLN A 371 -14.55 -14.46 -3.89
CA GLN A 371 -15.94 -14.92 -3.75
C GLN A 371 -16.87 -14.31 -4.79
N LEU A 372 -16.77 -13.00 -5.05
CA LEU A 372 -17.55 -12.34 -6.10
C LEU A 372 -17.32 -12.97 -7.49
N ARG A 373 -16.08 -13.34 -7.81
CA ARG A 373 -15.73 -13.95 -9.11
C ARG A 373 -16.18 -15.39 -9.21
N VAL A 374 -16.03 -16.16 -8.14
CA VAL A 374 -16.61 -17.51 -8.01
C VAL A 374 -18.11 -17.46 -8.24
N ALA A 375 -18.83 -16.57 -7.55
CA ALA A 375 -20.27 -16.41 -7.71
C ALA A 375 -20.67 -16.05 -9.15
N ARG A 376 -19.95 -15.13 -9.80
CA ARG A 376 -20.20 -14.79 -11.21
C ARG A 376 -19.99 -15.96 -12.17
N ALA A 377 -18.98 -16.80 -11.93
CA ALA A 377 -18.77 -18.00 -12.73
C ALA A 377 -19.85 -19.06 -12.48
N LEU A 378 -20.27 -19.26 -11.23
CA LEU A 378 -21.37 -20.15 -10.85
C LEU A 378 -22.70 -19.75 -11.49
N ILE A 379 -23.01 -18.45 -11.54
CA ILE A 379 -24.19 -17.92 -12.25
C ILE A 379 -24.16 -18.35 -13.73
N GLY A 380 -23.01 -18.18 -14.41
CA GLY A 380 -22.85 -18.59 -15.81
C GLY A 380 -23.02 -20.09 -16.06
N LEU A 381 -22.73 -20.92 -15.05
CA LEU A 381 -22.96 -22.37 -15.07
C LEU A 381 -24.40 -22.79 -14.72
N GLY A 382 -25.29 -21.85 -14.40
CA GLY A 382 -26.63 -22.17 -13.91
C GLY A 382 -26.66 -22.63 -12.44
N ARG A 383 -25.53 -22.60 -11.73
CA ARG A 383 -25.39 -23.03 -10.32
C ARG A 383 -25.80 -21.91 -9.36
N HIS A 384 -27.04 -21.44 -9.50
CA HIS A 384 -27.52 -20.22 -8.85
C HIS A 384 -27.56 -20.31 -7.32
N ASP A 385 -27.91 -21.46 -6.75
CA ASP A 385 -27.96 -21.65 -5.29
C ASP A 385 -26.59 -21.51 -4.63
N GLU A 386 -25.57 -22.09 -5.25
CA GLU A 386 -24.19 -21.97 -4.77
C GLU A 386 -23.66 -20.54 -4.90
N ALA A 387 -24.04 -19.85 -5.98
CA ALA A 387 -23.72 -18.43 -6.15
C ALA A 387 -24.37 -17.56 -5.06
N ILE A 388 -25.66 -17.76 -4.78
CA ILE A 388 -26.41 -17.04 -3.75
C ILE A 388 -25.77 -17.25 -2.38
N LYS A 389 -25.44 -18.51 -2.03
CA LYS A 389 -24.74 -18.82 -0.77
C LYS A 389 -23.41 -18.07 -0.68
N THR A 390 -22.57 -18.18 -1.72
CA THR A 390 -21.26 -17.52 -1.78
C THR A 390 -21.36 -15.99 -1.62
N LEU A 391 -22.38 -15.38 -2.22
CA LEU A 391 -22.61 -13.93 -2.13
C LEU A 391 -23.08 -13.52 -0.72
N ASN A 392 -24.00 -14.28 -0.12
CA ASN A 392 -24.47 -14.02 1.23
C ASN A 392 -23.35 -14.10 2.26
N ASP A 393 -22.46 -15.10 2.14
CA ASP A 393 -21.27 -15.24 2.99
C ASP A 393 -20.32 -14.03 2.85
N SER A 394 -20.30 -13.40 1.67
CA SER A 394 -19.44 -12.24 1.38
C SER A 394 -20.03 -10.89 1.80
N LEU A 395 -21.37 -10.77 1.85
CA LEU A 395 -22.07 -9.52 2.11
C LEU A 395 -21.72 -8.92 3.46
N GLU A 396 -21.76 -9.72 4.53
CA GLU A 396 -21.51 -9.23 5.88
C GLU A 396 -20.04 -8.80 6.03
N THR A 397 -19.10 -9.63 5.56
CA THR A 397 -17.67 -9.30 5.56
C THR A 397 -17.41 -8.01 4.78
N THR A 398 -18.03 -7.84 3.62
CA THR A 398 -17.88 -6.64 2.80
C THR A 398 -18.44 -5.40 3.49
N ARG A 399 -19.63 -5.50 4.09
CA ARG A 399 -20.25 -4.41 4.83
C ARG A 399 -19.37 -3.96 6.00
N ILE A 400 -18.79 -4.91 6.73
CA ILE A 400 -17.90 -4.63 7.86
C ILE A 400 -16.60 -3.97 7.41
N LEU A 401 -16.00 -4.48 6.34
CA LEU A 401 -14.68 -4.02 5.87
C LEU A 401 -14.73 -2.66 5.18
N PHE A 402 -15.82 -2.36 4.48
CA PHE A 402 -15.86 -1.27 3.50
C PHE A 402 -17.06 -0.33 3.67
N GLY A 403 -18.03 -0.65 4.54
CA GLY A 403 -19.24 0.14 4.75
C GLY A 403 -20.24 0.08 3.59
N THR A 404 -21.15 1.05 3.57
CA THR A 404 -22.18 1.24 2.53
C THR A 404 -21.61 1.99 1.32
N GLY A 405 -20.83 1.27 0.50
CA GLY A 405 -20.16 1.85 -0.67
C GLY A 405 -20.34 1.06 -1.97
N PRO A 406 -19.65 1.49 -3.06
CA PRO A 406 -19.76 0.86 -4.38
C PRO A 406 -19.59 -0.66 -4.37
N ARG A 407 -18.67 -1.17 -3.54
CA ARG A 407 -18.43 -2.60 -3.41
C ARG A 407 -19.64 -3.39 -2.90
N LEU A 408 -20.31 -2.90 -1.85
CA LEU A 408 -21.48 -3.57 -1.30
C LEU A 408 -22.65 -3.52 -2.29
N GLY A 409 -22.82 -2.38 -2.98
CA GLY A 409 -23.79 -2.24 -4.06
C GLY A 409 -23.58 -3.23 -5.20
N ILE A 410 -22.33 -3.44 -5.63
CA ILE A 410 -21.98 -4.43 -6.66
C ILE A 410 -22.34 -5.86 -6.22
N LEU A 411 -22.08 -6.24 -4.96
CA LEU A 411 -22.46 -7.56 -4.44
C LEU A 411 -23.97 -7.76 -4.47
N TYR A 412 -24.74 -6.78 -4.01
CA TYR A 412 -26.20 -6.84 -4.09
C TYR A 412 -26.71 -6.92 -5.53
N GLY A 413 -26.08 -6.21 -6.48
CA GLY A 413 -26.42 -6.34 -7.90
C GLY A 413 -26.16 -7.73 -8.47
N VAL A 414 -25.06 -8.37 -8.10
CA VAL A 414 -24.76 -9.75 -8.52
C VAL A 414 -25.69 -10.75 -7.83
N LEU A 415 -26.06 -10.52 -6.57
CA LEU A 415 -27.05 -11.34 -5.86
C LEU A 415 -28.43 -11.22 -6.52
N GLY A 416 -28.85 -10.00 -6.89
CA GLY A 416 -30.07 -9.77 -7.64
C GLY A 416 -30.09 -10.52 -8.97
N ARG A 417 -28.96 -10.56 -9.69
CA ARG A 417 -28.82 -11.36 -10.91
C ARG A 417 -28.97 -12.85 -10.65
N ALA A 418 -28.34 -13.37 -9.60
CA ALA A 418 -28.42 -14.79 -9.26
C ALA A 418 -29.87 -15.22 -8.95
N HIS A 419 -30.61 -14.42 -8.17
CA HIS A 419 -32.03 -14.68 -7.90
C HIS A 419 -32.89 -14.57 -9.17
N LEU A 420 -32.64 -13.58 -10.02
CA LEU A 420 -33.41 -13.38 -11.24
C LEU A 420 -33.27 -14.56 -12.22
N GLU A 421 -32.04 -15.05 -12.40
CA GLU A 421 -31.77 -16.22 -13.26
C GLU A 421 -32.28 -17.53 -12.66
N LYS A 422 -32.36 -17.62 -11.32
CA LYS A 422 -33.09 -18.69 -10.62
C LYS A 422 -34.62 -18.61 -10.79
N GLY A 423 -35.15 -17.47 -11.27
CA GLY A 423 -36.59 -17.23 -11.45
C GLY A 423 -37.29 -16.59 -10.25
N ASP A 424 -36.55 -16.20 -9.20
CA ASP A 424 -37.09 -15.53 -8.02
C ASP A 424 -37.07 -14.00 -8.21
N ALA A 425 -38.09 -13.49 -8.89
CA ALA A 425 -38.21 -12.06 -9.20
C ALA A 425 -38.31 -11.19 -7.92
N ARG A 426 -38.93 -11.71 -6.85
CA ARG A 426 -39.08 -10.98 -5.59
C ARG A 426 -37.73 -10.78 -4.90
N ALA A 427 -36.98 -11.85 -4.66
CA ALA A 427 -35.67 -11.74 -4.03
C ALA A 427 -34.68 -10.97 -4.91
N ALA A 428 -34.77 -11.12 -6.24
CA ALA A 428 -33.99 -10.34 -7.18
C ALA A 428 -34.25 -8.84 -7.03
N PHE A 429 -35.51 -8.42 -7.05
CA PHE A 429 -35.89 -7.02 -6.92
C PHE A 429 -35.49 -6.44 -5.56
N GLN A 430 -35.60 -7.21 -4.48
CA GLN A 430 -35.13 -6.81 -3.14
C GLN A 430 -33.62 -6.56 -3.12
N ALA A 431 -32.82 -7.46 -3.71
CA ALA A 431 -31.38 -7.30 -3.78
C ALA A 431 -31.00 -6.07 -4.64
N TYR A 432 -31.63 -5.88 -5.81
CA TYR A 432 -31.42 -4.67 -6.62
C TYR A 432 -31.83 -3.39 -5.88
N SER A 433 -32.94 -3.41 -5.14
CA SER A 433 -33.37 -2.25 -4.33
C SER A 433 -32.33 -1.88 -3.28
N ARG A 434 -31.68 -2.85 -2.63
CA ARG A 434 -30.57 -2.58 -1.70
C ARG A 434 -29.38 -1.95 -2.41
N ALA A 435 -29.04 -2.42 -3.62
CA ALA A 435 -27.99 -1.79 -4.42
C ALA A 435 -28.36 -0.33 -4.76
N MET A 436 -29.61 -0.06 -5.17
CA MET A 436 -30.05 1.28 -5.54
C MET A 436 -30.12 2.23 -4.33
N ALA A 437 -30.52 1.75 -3.15
CA ALA A 437 -30.46 2.55 -1.91
C ALA A 437 -29.02 2.99 -1.59
N ILE A 438 -28.04 2.10 -1.75
CA ILE A 438 -26.62 2.49 -1.61
C ILE A 438 -26.24 3.54 -2.65
N ALA A 439 -26.76 3.46 -3.87
CA ALA A 439 -26.52 4.49 -4.87
C ALA A 439 -27.22 5.81 -4.55
N GLU A 440 -28.37 5.83 -3.87
CA GLU A 440 -29.05 7.05 -3.40
C GLU A 440 -28.23 7.81 -2.34
N GLU A 441 -27.46 7.10 -1.54
CA GLU A 441 -26.63 7.69 -0.48
C GLU A 441 -25.18 7.94 -0.93
N ASN A 442 -24.63 7.07 -1.77
CA ASN A 442 -23.23 7.12 -2.18
C ASN A 442 -23.07 7.73 -3.57
N ARG A 443 -22.53 8.96 -3.62
CA ARG A 443 -22.33 9.71 -4.87
C ARG A 443 -21.39 9.00 -5.85
N GLU A 444 -20.35 8.34 -5.36
CA GLU A 444 -19.39 7.65 -6.23
C GLU A 444 -20.02 6.45 -6.90
N TYR A 445 -20.77 5.64 -6.13
CA TYR A 445 -21.47 4.49 -6.67
C TYR A 445 -22.53 4.94 -7.68
N ARG A 446 -23.30 5.99 -7.36
CA ARG A 446 -24.26 6.60 -8.29
C ARG A 446 -23.61 7.04 -9.60
N ALA A 447 -22.47 7.72 -9.52
CA ALA A 447 -21.75 8.20 -10.70
C ALA A 447 -21.20 7.06 -11.57
N ALA A 448 -21.00 5.87 -11.00
CA ALA A 448 -20.59 4.66 -11.69
C ALA A 448 -21.76 3.78 -12.16
N LEU A 449 -23.02 4.19 -11.90
CA LEU A 449 -24.19 3.52 -12.45
C LEU A 449 -24.34 3.86 -13.94
N ASP A 450 -23.95 2.90 -14.78
CA ASP A 450 -24.25 2.89 -16.20
C ASP A 450 -25.75 2.61 -16.40
N PRO A 451 -26.49 3.45 -17.17
CA PRO A 451 -27.89 3.20 -17.51
C PRO A 451 -28.15 1.79 -18.06
N ALA A 452 -27.23 1.22 -18.86
CA ALA A 452 -27.36 -0.14 -19.40
C ALA A 452 -27.36 -1.23 -18.30
N ARG A 453 -26.91 -0.91 -17.09
CA ARG A 453 -26.96 -1.83 -15.94
C ARG A 453 -28.31 -1.83 -15.22
N LEU A 454 -29.25 -0.95 -15.60
CA LEU A 454 -30.60 -0.94 -15.04
C LEU A 454 -31.55 -1.99 -15.66
N ASP A 455 -31.19 -2.60 -16.78
CA ASP A 455 -32.03 -3.60 -17.47
C ASP A 455 -32.49 -4.74 -16.56
N ARG A 456 -31.55 -5.34 -15.81
CA ARG A 456 -31.86 -6.47 -14.92
C ARG A 456 -32.69 -6.08 -13.69
N PRO A 457 -32.42 -4.95 -13.00
CA PRO A 457 -33.35 -4.40 -12.01
C PRO A 457 -34.78 -4.20 -12.54
N PHE A 458 -34.92 -3.64 -13.75
CA PHE A 458 -36.22 -3.43 -14.40
C PHE A 458 -36.91 -4.74 -14.74
N GLU A 459 -36.19 -5.71 -15.32
CA GLU A 459 -36.70 -7.06 -15.59
C GLU A 459 -37.23 -7.73 -14.31
N ALA A 460 -36.48 -7.65 -13.21
CA ALA A 460 -36.89 -8.20 -11.93
C ALA A 460 -38.16 -7.51 -11.38
N GLY A 461 -38.22 -6.18 -11.45
CA GLY A 461 -39.37 -5.41 -10.99
C GLY A 461 -40.63 -5.69 -11.82
N LEU A 462 -40.53 -5.65 -13.14
CA LEU A 462 -41.67 -5.91 -14.03
C LEU A 462 -42.21 -7.34 -13.86
N ARG A 463 -41.33 -8.33 -13.71
CA ARG A 463 -41.75 -9.72 -13.38
C ARG A 463 -42.45 -9.79 -12.03
N LEU A 464 -41.92 -9.12 -11.01
CA LEU A 464 -42.55 -9.09 -9.68
C LEU A 464 -43.93 -8.43 -9.74
N ALA A 465 -44.08 -7.31 -10.44
CA ALA A 465 -45.36 -6.61 -10.59
C ALA A 465 -46.41 -7.48 -11.29
N GLN A 466 -46.00 -8.28 -12.27
CA GLN A 466 -46.87 -9.26 -12.94
C GLN A 466 -47.27 -10.41 -12.00
N GLN A 467 -46.31 -10.95 -11.23
CA GLN A 467 -46.53 -12.07 -10.31
C GLN A 467 -47.32 -11.68 -9.05
N ALA A 468 -47.22 -10.42 -8.62
CA ALA A 468 -47.87 -9.89 -7.43
C ALA A 468 -48.53 -8.53 -7.73
N PRO A 469 -49.72 -8.50 -8.36
CA PRO A 469 -50.40 -7.26 -8.75
C PRO A 469 -50.66 -6.28 -7.62
N ALA A 470 -50.83 -6.77 -6.38
CA ALA A 470 -50.98 -5.94 -5.19
C ALA A 470 -49.72 -5.10 -4.86
N GLU A 471 -48.54 -5.52 -5.32
CA GLU A 471 -47.27 -4.81 -5.13
C GLU A 471 -46.88 -3.97 -6.35
N ALA A 472 -47.60 -4.08 -7.46
CA ALA A 472 -47.22 -3.48 -8.74
C ALA A 472 -46.99 -1.97 -8.66
N GLN A 473 -47.86 -1.23 -7.96
CA GLN A 473 -47.70 0.23 -7.81
C GLN A 473 -46.39 0.58 -7.10
N ALA A 474 -46.12 -0.05 -5.94
CA ALA A 474 -44.89 0.20 -5.19
C ALA A 474 -43.63 -0.18 -5.98
N VAL A 475 -43.70 -1.24 -6.78
CA VAL A 475 -42.61 -1.65 -7.67
C VAL A 475 -42.40 -0.63 -8.79
N HIS A 476 -43.45 -0.15 -9.44
CA HIS A 476 -43.36 0.89 -10.48
C HIS A 476 -42.77 2.20 -9.91
N ASP A 477 -43.17 2.62 -8.72
CA ASP A 477 -42.63 3.81 -8.06
C ASP A 477 -41.14 3.66 -7.75
N ALA A 478 -40.70 2.47 -7.32
CA ALA A 478 -39.28 2.17 -7.10
C ALA A 478 -38.48 2.14 -8.41
N LEU A 479 -39.00 1.53 -9.48
CA LEU A 479 -38.37 1.54 -10.80
C LEU A 479 -38.23 2.96 -11.36
N PHE A 480 -39.24 3.82 -11.14
CA PHE A 480 -39.15 5.22 -11.50
C PHE A 480 -37.98 5.91 -10.78
N ARG A 481 -37.80 5.68 -9.46
CA ARG A 481 -36.64 6.20 -8.72
C ARG A 481 -35.31 5.66 -9.28
N PHE A 482 -35.25 4.37 -9.62
CA PHE A 482 -34.02 3.79 -10.19
C PHE A 482 -33.61 4.48 -11.50
N ALA A 483 -34.57 4.79 -12.37
CA ALA A 483 -34.31 5.51 -13.63
C ALA A 483 -33.75 6.93 -13.43
N GLN A 484 -34.00 7.56 -12.28
CA GLN A 484 -33.48 8.89 -11.99
C GLN A 484 -32.02 8.88 -11.49
N LEU A 485 -31.49 7.73 -11.05
CA LEU A 485 -30.16 7.65 -10.44
C LEU A 485 -28.98 7.97 -11.38
N PRO A 486 -28.95 7.50 -12.64
CA PRO A 486 -27.81 7.76 -13.53
C PRO A 486 -27.67 9.23 -13.99
N GLN A 487 -28.66 10.10 -13.74
CA GLN A 487 -28.65 11.49 -14.19
C GLN A 487 -27.91 12.41 -13.20
N GLY A 488 -26.91 13.19 -13.68
CA GLY A 488 -26.32 14.31 -12.93
C GLY A 488 -24.79 14.34 -12.78
N ALA A 489 -24.05 13.37 -13.33
CA ALA A 489 -22.61 13.26 -13.06
C ALA A 489 -21.68 14.15 -13.92
N THR A 490 -22.19 14.83 -14.97
CA THR A 490 -21.36 15.56 -15.94
C THR A 490 -21.15 17.04 -15.56
N VAL A 491 -22.20 17.74 -15.11
CA VAL A 491 -22.16 19.19 -14.82
C VAL A 491 -21.40 19.49 -13.51
N ALA A 492 -21.62 18.71 -12.45
CA ALA A 492 -20.93 18.89 -11.16
C ALA A 492 -19.44 18.46 -11.18
N ARG A 493 -18.99 17.79 -12.25
CA ARG A 493 -17.61 17.37 -12.48
C ARG A 493 -16.81 18.47 -13.18
N THR A 494 -17.45 19.15 -14.13
CA THR A 494 -16.90 20.31 -14.83
C THR A 494 -16.76 21.51 -13.89
N ILE A 495 -17.78 21.81 -13.08
CA ILE A 495 -17.74 22.91 -12.10
C ILE A 495 -16.59 22.72 -11.10
N ARG A 496 -16.42 21.51 -10.52
CA ARG A 496 -15.29 21.22 -9.58
C ARG A 496 -13.91 21.23 -10.22
N ARG A 497 -13.77 20.80 -11.48
CA ARG A 497 -12.48 20.89 -12.21
C ARG A 497 -12.11 22.35 -12.50
N MET A 498 -13.10 23.24 -12.66
CA MET A 498 -12.87 24.67 -12.75
C MET A 498 -12.51 25.28 -11.39
N THR A 499 -13.19 24.90 -10.29
CA THR A 499 -12.88 25.41 -8.94
C THR A 499 -11.53 24.94 -8.39
N ALA A 500 -11.13 23.69 -8.67
CA ALA A 500 -9.85 23.13 -8.21
C ALA A 500 -8.63 23.66 -9.00
N ARG A 501 -8.79 24.02 -10.27
CA ARG A 501 -7.77 24.74 -11.04
C ARG A 501 -7.57 26.19 -10.57
N MET A 502 -8.53 26.76 -9.84
CA MET A 502 -8.47 28.11 -9.28
C MET A 502 -7.86 28.16 -7.86
N ALA A 503 -7.48 27.03 -7.28
CA ALA A 503 -7.13 26.92 -5.86
C ALA A 503 -5.64 26.60 -5.59
N SER A 504 -4.76 26.83 -6.56
CA SER A 504 -3.38 26.35 -6.55
C SER A 504 -2.40 27.04 -5.57
N ASP A 505 -2.80 28.08 -4.83
CA ASP A 505 -1.85 28.88 -4.02
C ASP A 505 -2.22 29.03 -2.53
N THR A 506 -2.96 28.10 -1.93
CA THR A 506 -3.33 28.19 -0.49
C THR A 506 -2.88 26.98 0.34
N PRO A 507 -1.92 27.15 1.27
CA PRO A 507 -1.48 26.11 2.21
C PRO A 507 -2.62 25.43 3.00
N ALA A 508 -3.71 26.16 3.27
CA ALA A 508 -4.90 25.64 3.94
C ALA A 508 -5.60 24.50 3.18
N ILE A 509 -5.56 24.52 1.84
CA ILE A 509 -6.16 23.46 1.00
C ILE A 509 -5.28 22.22 1.00
N GLY A 510 -3.94 22.39 0.99
CA GLY A 510 -3.00 21.29 1.17
C GLY A 510 -3.17 20.58 2.52
N ASP A 511 -3.39 21.35 3.58
CA ASP A 511 -3.64 20.80 4.92
C ASP A 511 -4.98 20.06 5.01
N LEU A 512 -6.05 20.58 4.39
CA LEU A 512 -7.33 19.90 4.31
C LEU A 512 -7.23 18.59 3.53
N VAL A 513 -6.52 18.58 2.39
CA VAL A 513 -6.27 17.38 1.60
C VAL A 513 -5.52 16.32 2.41
N ARG A 514 -4.44 16.70 3.12
CA ARG A 514 -3.71 15.77 4.00
C ARG A 514 -4.61 15.15 5.07
N ARG A 515 -5.42 15.98 5.75
CA ARG A 515 -6.38 15.52 6.76
C ARG A 515 -7.42 14.56 6.20
N LEU A 516 -7.97 14.85 5.01
CA LEU A 516 -8.92 13.96 4.31
C LEU A 516 -8.28 12.62 3.98
N GLN A 517 -7.04 12.64 3.47
CA GLN A 517 -6.29 11.44 3.09
C GLN A 517 -5.94 10.57 4.32
N ASP A 518 -5.57 11.20 5.43
CA ASP A 518 -5.30 10.51 6.69
C ASP A 518 -6.57 9.87 7.27
N ALA A 519 -7.70 10.60 7.26
CA ALA A 519 -8.98 10.07 7.72
C ALA A 519 -9.44 8.88 6.86
N GLU A 520 -9.30 8.94 5.54
CA GLU A 520 -9.66 7.83 4.65
C GLU A 520 -8.76 6.61 4.86
N ARG A 521 -7.44 6.82 5.01
CA ARG A 521 -6.50 5.74 5.32
C ARG A 521 -6.87 5.06 6.64
N GLU A 522 -7.16 5.87 7.66
CA GLU A 522 -7.55 5.41 8.99
C GLU A 522 -8.81 4.54 8.95
N ARG A 523 -9.82 4.97 8.19
CA ARG A 523 -11.08 4.26 7.94
C ARG A 523 -10.82 2.86 7.35
N LEU A 524 -10.05 2.80 6.27
CA LEU A 524 -9.73 1.56 5.56
C LEU A 524 -8.88 0.60 6.41
N ASP A 525 -7.89 1.12 7.14
CA ASP A 525 -7.02 0.31 7.99
C ASP A 525 -7.78 -0.26 9.21
N ARG A 526 -8.71 0.52 9.79
CA ARG A 526 -9.61 0.06 10.87
C ARG A 526 -10.53 -1.07 10.39
N GLY A 527 -11.17 -0.91 9.24
CA GLY A 527 -11.96 -1.97 8.59
C GLY A 527 -11.14 -3.25 8.42
N ALA A 528 -9.93 -3.13 7.85
CA ALA A 528 -9.03 -4.27 7.66
C ALA A 528 -8.60 -4.95 8.97
N ARG A 529 -8.44 -4.21 10.09
CA ARG A 529 -8.17 -4.79 11.41
C ARG A 529 -9.33 -5.64 11.90
N LEU A 530 -10.55 -5.14 11.78
CA LEU A 530 -11.74 -5.89 12.18
C LEU A 530 -11.94 -7.14 11.32
N GLY A 531 -11.73 -7.05 9.99
CA GLY A 531 -11.79 -8.25 9.14
C GLY A 531 -10.77 -9.32 9.52
N ARG A 532 -9.57 -8.93 9.98
CA ARG A 532 -8.59 -9.90 10.51
C ARG A 532 -9.06 -10.53 11.82
N ALA A 533 -9.64 -9.77 12.75
CA ALA A 533 -10.21 -10.32 13.97
C ALA A 533 -11.31 -11.34 13.65
N LEU A 534 -12.23 -10.99 12.74
CA LEU A 534 -13.31 -11.87 12.29
C LEU A 534 -12.84 -13.11 11.52
N SER A 535 -11.63 -13.06 10.94
CA SER A 535 -11.04 -14.20 10.22
C SER A 535 -10.48 -15.29 11.14
N GLN A 536 -10.34 -15.03 12.44
CA GLN A 536 -9.84 -16.00 13.39
C GLN A 536 -10.88 -17.10 13.65
N PRO A 537 -10.44 -18.33 14.00
CA PRO A 537 -11.36 -19.37 14.46
C PRO A 537 -12.22 -18.84 15.61
N GLU A 538 -13.49 -19.26 15.68
CA GLU A 538 -14.46 -18.72 16.66
C GLU A 538 -13.96 -18.77 18.11
N LYS A 539 -13.26 -19.85 18.48
CA LYS A 539 -12.63 -20.03 19.79
C LYS A 539 -11.53 -19.01 20.13
N ASP A 540 -10.93 -18.38 19.13
CA ASP A 540 -9.82 -17.43 19.25
C ASP A 540 -10.29 -15.98 19.09
N ARG A 541 -11.57 -15.76 18.76
CA ARG A 541 -12.17 -14.43 18.58
C ARG A 541 -12.48 -13.79 19.93
N ASP A 542 -12.28 -12.47 20.00
CA ASP A 542 -12.61 -11.65 21.16
C ASP A 542 -13.78 -10.71 20.81
N PRO A 543 -15.01 -11.02 21.24
CA PRO A 543 -16.18 -10.20 20.95
C PRO A 543 -16.08 -8.77 21.47
N ALA A 544 -15.39 -8.54 22.59
CA ALA A 544 -15.22 -7.20 23.15
C ALA A 544 -14.26 -6.36 22.29
N ALA A 545 -13.15 -6.96 21.85
CA ALA A 545 -12.22 -6.31 20.92
C ALA A 545 -12.89 -6.02 19.57
N GLU A 546 -13.72 -6.93 19.06
CA GLU A 546 -14.50 -6.73 17.83
C GLU A 546 -15.49 -5.57 17.95
N ALA A 547 -16.22 -5.48 19.07
CA ALA A 547 -17.14 -4.38 19.34
C ALA A 547 -16.42 -3.03 19.44
N ALA A 548 -15.24 -2.99 20.09
CA ALA A 548 -14.41 -1.80 20.16
C ALA A 548 -13.93 -1.36 18.77
N LEU A 549 -13.50 -2.30 17.93
CA LEU A 549 -13.08 -2.03 16.55
C LEU A 549 -14.22 -1.50 15.68
N ARG A 550 -15.45 -2.00 15.86
CA ARG A 550 -16.65 -1.48 15.16
C ARG A 550 -16.91 -0.02 15.54
N ALA A 551 -16.92 0.29 16.84
CA ALA A 551 -17.11 1.66 17.31
C ALA A 551 -15.99 2.60 16.83
N ASP A 552 -14.77 2.09 16.69
CA ASP A 552 -13.67 2.84 16.08
C ASP A 552 -13.90 3.14 14.60
N ILE A 553 -14.43 2.19 13.83
CA ILE A 553 -14.76 2.40 12.42
C ILE A 553 -15.83 3.50 12.29
N ASP A 554 -16.90 3.43 13.08
CA ASP A 554 -17.98 4.42 13.05
C ASP A 554 -17.45 5.85 13.34
N ARG A 555 -16.52 5.99 14.30
CA ARG A 555 -15.85 7.26 14.59
C ARG A 555 -14.99 7.76 13.42
N ALA A 556 -14.28 6.85 12.75
CA ALA A 556 -13.44 7.20 11.60
C ALA A 556 -14.29 7.62 10.39
N ASP A 557 -15.40 6.91 10.13
CA ASP A 557 -16.38 7.27 9.10
C ASP A 557 -16.97 8.66 9.36
N ALA A 558 -17.38 8.95 10.60
CA ALA A 558 -17.91 10.26 10.98
C ALA A 558 -16.88 11.39 10.81
N ARG A 559 -15.61 11.14 11.19
CA ARG A 559 -14.51 12.11 11.01
C ARG A 559 -14.24 12.40 9.54
N TYR A 560 -14.23 11.37 8.70
CA TYR A 560 -14.05 11.52 7.26
C TYR A 560 -15.20 12.33 6.65
N GLY A 561 -16.45 11.99 6.98
CA GLY A 561 -17.64 12.71 6.52
C GLY A 561 -17.64 14.19 6.93
N ALA A 562 -17.16 14.53 8.12
CA ALA A 562 -17.04 15.91 8.58
C ALA A 562 -15.94 16.73 7.87
N LEU A 563 -14.95 16.07 7.25
CA LEU A 563 -13.92 16.73 6.46
C LEU A 563 -14.34 16.95 4.99
N GLU A 564 -15.32 16.19 4.51
CA GLU A 564 -15.87 16.33 3.14
C GLU A 564 -16.93 17.44 3.03
N GLN A 565 -17.56 17.80 4.14
CA GLN A 565 -18.55 18.89 4.25
C GLN A 565 -17.86 20.24 4.42
#